data_AF-A0A9P4U904-F1
#
_entry.id   AF-A0A9P4U904-F1
#
_cell.length_a   1.000
_cell.length_b   1.000
_cell.length_c   1.000
_cell.angle_alpha   90.00
_cell.angle_beta   90.00
_cell.angle_gamma   90.00
#
_symmetry.space_group_name_H-M   'P 1'
#
loop_
_entity.id
_entity.type
_entity.pdbx_description
1 polymer ?
#
loop_
_entity_poly.entity_id
_entity_poly.type
_entity_poly.pdbx_seq_one_letter_code
_entity_poly.pdbx_strand_id
1 'polypeptide(L)'
;MVQIALVAGLGKLTVANRCSRDMFVWSGSSRAIKINARSRYTEPIRMSCNGCGVTIKVSRTPQLLGGHHSQFEYAISNNVMYYDISFVDCAKDKDASNCPGHVAGMEIYSPNEKRCDMVTCLGNSYCPTKAYYVDQPKQKLGIPEPVYGCGTAGTDADLVFVLCQNQRSV
;
A
#
# COMPACT_ATOMS: atom_id res chain seq x y z
N MET A 1 -7.84 37.00 11.51
CA MET A 1 -8.26 35.71 12.12
C MET A 1 -7.81 34.60 11.20
N VAL A 2 -6.79 33.83 11.57
CA VAL A 2 -6.41 32.62 10.84
C VAL A 2 -7.35 31.53 11.33
N GLN A 3 -8.29 31.15 10.48
CA GLN A 3 -9.19 30.03 10.75
C GLN A 3 -8.37 28.76 10.58
N ILE A 4 -7.81 28.28 11.69
CA ILE A 4 -7.26 26.92 11.77
C ILE A 4 -8.47 26.01 11.63
N ALA A 5 -8.74 25.56 10.40
CA ALA A 5 -9.63 24.44 10.19
C ALA A 5 -9.05 23.29 11.02
N LEU A 6 -9.80 22.79 12.00
CA LEU A 6 -9.56 21.47 12.54
C LEU A 6 -9.62 20.53 11.33
N VAL A 7 -8.47 20.10 10.84
CA VAL A 7 -8.40 18.94 9.96
C VAL A 7 -8.90 17.81 10.86
N ALA A 8 -10.13 17.34 10.63
CA ALA A 8 -10.60 16.08 11.18
C ALA A 8 -9.47 15.07 10.91
N GLY A 9 -8.94 14.48 11.97
CA GLY A 9 -7.71 13.71 11.88
C GLY A 9 -7.90 12.59 10.87
N LEU A 10 -7.14 12.64 9.77
CA LEU A 10 -7.11 11.55 8.79
C LEU A 10 -6.84 10.23 9.54
N GLY A 11 -7.38 9.13 9.00
CA GLY A 11 -7.15 7.80 9.54
C GLY A 11 -5.67 7.43 9.60
N LYS A 12 -5.37 6.22 10.07
CA LYS A 12 -4.00 5.72 10.20
C LYS A 12 -3.69 4.73 9.10
N LEU A 13 -2.47 4.82 8.58
CA LEU A 13 -1.90 3.79 7.73
C LEU A 13 -1.02 2.88 8.56
N THR A 14 -1.24 1.58 8.47
CA THR A 14 -0.41 0.57 9.12
C THR A 14 0.20 -0.38 8.09
N VAL A 15 1.52 -0.54 8.10
CA VAL A 15 2.21 -1.62 7.41
C VAL A 15 2.39 -2.77 8.39
N ALA A 16 1.67 -3.87 8.17
CA ALA A 16 1.74 -5.08 8.99
C ALA A 16 2.70 -6.09 8.37
N ASN A 17 3.90 -6.21 8.94
CA ASN A 17 4.90 -7.17 8.52
C ASN A 17 4.63 -8.54 9.15
N ARG A 18 3.82 -9.38 8.48
CA ARG A 18 3.64 -10.77 8.91
C ARG A 18 4.80 -11.68 8.54
N CYS A 19 5.74 -11.21 7.73
CA CYS A 19 6.89 -12.01 7.31
C CYS A 19 7.74 -12.45 8.51
N SER A 20 8.44 -13.59 8.37
CA SER A 20 9.39 -14.11 9.36
C SER A 20 10.72 -13.33 9.41
N ARG A 21 10.84 -12.25 8.64
CA ARG A 21 12.04 -11.41 8.54
C ARG A 21 11.69 -9.94 8.69
N ASP A 22 12.69 -9.16 9.07
CA ASP A 22 12.59 -7.71 9.07
C ASP A 22 12.40 -7.16 7.66
N MET A 23 11.65 -6.06 7.59
CA MET A 23 11.35 -5.31 6.37
C MET A 23 11.67 -3.83 6.61
N PHE A 24 11.76 -3.06 5.54
CA PHE A 24 12.09 -1.65 5.61
C PHE A 24 11.06 -0.82 4.85
N VAL A 25 10.51 0.21 5.48
CA VAL A 25 9.52 1.12 4.90
C VAL A 25 10.14 2.47 4.59
N TRP A 26 9.77 3.02 3.44
CA TRP A 26 10.09 4.36 2.99
C TRP A 26 8.80 5.13 2.77
N SER A 27 8.53 6.10 3.65
CA SER A 27 7.35 6.99 3.55
C SER A 27 7.78 8.42 3.19
N GLY A 28 8.33 8.60 1.99
CA GLY A 28 8.82 9.90 1.52
C GLY A 28 9.99 10.49 2.35
N SER A 29 10.63 9.68 3.20
CA SER A 29 11.77 10.06 4.02
C SER A 29 13.10 9.81 3.31
N SER A 30 14.16 10.46 3.77
CA SER A 30 15.55 10.20 3.33
C SER A 30 16.16 8.93 3.92
N ARG A 31 15.46 8.26 4.86
CA ARG A 31 15.95 7.08 5.57
C ARG A 31 14.84 6.04 5.75
N ALA A 32 15.21 4.78 5.55
CA ALA A 32 14.33 3.64 5.78
C ALA A 32 13.96 3.48 7.27
N ILE A 33 12.72 3.07 7.51
CA ILE A 33 12.21 2.70 8.82
C ILE A 33 12.18 1.19 8.89
N LYS A 34 12.95 0.61 9.80
CA LYS A 34 12.95 -0.83 10.02
C LYS A 34 11.64 -1.25 10.69
N ILE A 35 10.99 -2.26 10.13
CA ILE A 35 9.86 -2.97 10.73
C ILE A 35 10.37 -4.37 11.06
N ASN A 36 10.41 -4.70 12.35
CA ASN A 36 10.86 -6.02 12.77
C ASN A 36 9.95 -7.12 12.18
N ALA A 37 10.48 -8.33 12.04
CA ALA A 37 9.69 -9.51 11.76
C ALA A 37 8.51 -9.56 12.72
N ARG A 38 7.34 -9.93 12.20
CA ARG A 38 6.14 -10.13 13.01
C ARG A 38 5.69 -8.88 13.78
N SER A 39 5.85 -7.69 13.19
CA SER A 39 5.50 -6.42 13.82
C SER A 39 4.80 -5.45 12.88
N ARG A 40 4.47 -4.25 13.36
CA ARG A 40 3.73 -3.23 12.64
C ARG A 40 4.46 -1.90 12.69
N TYR A 41 4.33 -1.13 11.62
CA TYR A 41 4.61 0.30 11.57
C TYR A 41 3.33 1.04 11.30
N THR A 42 3.11 2.16 11.97
CA THR A 42 1.91 2.98 11.79
C THR A 42 2.30 4.44 11.67
N GLU A 43 1.69 5.14 10.71
CA GLU A 43 1.77 6.59 10.57
C GLU A 43 0.37 7.18 10.30
N PRO A 44 0.15 8.47 10.59
CA PRO A 44 -1.06 9.15 10.13
C PRO A 44 -1.13 9.14 8.61
N ILE A 45 -2.32 8.92 8.05
CA ILE A 45 -2.57 9.22 6.65
C ILE A 45 -2.35 10.72 6.45
N ARG A 46 -1.72 11.05 5.32
CA ARG A 46 -1.36 12.42 4.94
C ARG A 46 -1.91 12.79 3.58
N MET A 47 -2.27 14.05 3.41
CA MET A 47 -2.75 14.66 2.16
C MET A 47 -2.04 16.00 1.95
N SER A 48 -1.25 16.13 0.89
CA SER A 48 -0.57 17.39 0.55
C SER A 48 -1.35 18.26 -0.44
N CYS A 49 -2.16 17.63 -1.31
CA CYS A 49 -3.08 18.30 -2.22
C CYS A 49 -4.25 17.36 -2.59
N ASN A 50 -5.33 17.90 -3.17
CA ASN A 50 -6.43 17.08 -3.69
C ASN A 50 -5.96 16.22 -4.86
N GLY A 51 -5.99 14.89 -4.68
CA GLY A 51 -5.52 13.91 -5.65
C GLY A 51 -4.02 13.67 -5.66
N CYS A 52 -3.22 14.34 -4.81
CA CYS A 52 -1.80 14.02 -4.68
C CYS A 52 -1.62 12.62 -4.08
N GLY A 53 -0.93 11.75 -4.81
CA GLY A 53 -0.58 10.41 -4.35
C GLY A 53 0.52 10.41 -3.29
N VAL A 54 0.44 9.43 -2.41
CA VAL A 54 1.46 9.06 -1.43
C VAL A 54 1.81 7.61 -1.65
N THR A 55 3.10 7.34 -1.77
CA THR A 55 3.65 6.01 -1.99
C THR A 55 4.45 5.58 -0.77
N ILE A 56 4.11 4.42 -0.21
CA ILE A 56 4.86 3.72 0.82
C ILE A 56 5.60 2.57 0.17
N LYS A 57 6.93 2.69 0.10
CA LYS A 57 7.78 1.67 -0.53
C LYS A 57 8.31 0.71 0.53
N VAL A 58 8.26 -0.59 0.23
CA VAL A 58 8.73 -1.65 1.12
C VAL A 58 9.91 -2.37 0.47
N SER A 59 11.04 -2.43 1.17
CA SER A 59 12.26 -3.13 0.75
C SER A 59 12.68 -4.22 1.74
N ARG A 60 13.50 -5.19 1.29
CA ARG A 60 14.10 -6.24 2.14
C ARG A 60 15.41 -5.80 2.81
N THR A 61 15.97 -4.68 2.37
CA THR A 61 17.21 -4.08 2.84
C THR A 61 16.96 -2.61 3.20
N PRO A 62 17.83 -1.96 3.99
CA PRO A 62 17.68 -0.54 4.31
C PRO A 62 18.01 0.39 3.14
N GLN A 63 18.25 -0.13 1.93
CA GLN A 63 18.44 0.63 0.71
C GLN A 63 17.20 0.49 -0.18
N LEU A 64 16.78 1.60 -0.79
CA LEU A 64 15.74 1.59 -1.81
C LEU A 64 16.37 1.36 -3.17
N LEU A 65 16.54 0.09 -3.54
CA LEU A 65 17.06 -0.31 -4.85
C LEU A 65 15.90 -0.41 -5.84
N GLY A 66 16.06 0.21 -7.02
CA GLY A 66 15.14 0.01 -8.15
C GLY A 66 15.09 -1.47 -8.53
N GLY A 67 13.92 -2.01 -8.87
CA GLY A 67 13.75 -3.45 -9.11
C GLY A 67 13.38 -4.27 -7.87
N HIS A 68 13.46 -3.71 -6.65
CA HIS A 68 13.48 -4.50 -5.41
C HIS A 68 12.57 -4.00 -4.29
N HIS A 69 11.52 -3.25 -4.64
CA HIS A 69 10.57 -2.75 -3.67
C HIS A 69 9.12 -2.83 -4.18
N SER A 70 8.22 -3.21 -3.28
CA SER A 70 6.78 -3.19 -3.50
C SER A 70 6.23 -1.89 -2.94
N GLN A 71 5.03 -1.52 -3.39
CA GLN A 71 4.45 -0.22 -3.10
C GLN A 71 3.02 -0.41 -2.61
N PHE A 72 2.69 0.35 -1.57
CA PHE A 72 1.32 0.68 -1.23
C PHE A 72 1.13 2.15 -1.58
N GLU A 73 0.21 2.43 -2.49
CA GLU A 73 -0.04 3.78 -2.96
C GLU A 73 -1.44 4.17 -2.52
N TYR A 74 -1.60 5.43 -2.12
CA TYR A 74 -2.91 5.97 -1.79
C TYR A 74 -3.01 7.44 -2.14
N ALA A 75 -4.22 7.91 -2.42
CA ALA A 75 -4.52 9.31 -2.64
C ALA A 75 -5.88 9.65 -2.04
N ILE A 76 -6.04 10.91 -1.64
CA ILE A 76 -7.35 11.45 -1.23
C ILE A 76 -7.79 12.43 -2.31
N SER A 77 -8.95 12.19 -2.90
CA SER A 77 -9.56 13.11 -3.85
C SER A 77 -11.03 13.29 -3.54
N ASN A 78 -11.48 14.54 -3.42
CA ASN A 78 -12.88 14.89 -3.14
C ASN A 78 -13.46 14.13 -1.93
N ASN A 79 -12.67 14.06 -0.83
CA ASN A 79 -13.01 13.34 0.40
C ASN A 79 -13.18 11.82 0.24
N VAL A 80 -12.63 11.23 -0.83
CA VAL A 80 -12.61 9.79 -1.06
C VAL A 80 -11.17 9.29 -1.00
N MET A 81 -10.96 8.25 -0.21
CA MET A 81 -9.69 7.51 -0.16
C MET A 81 -9.61 6.50 -1.30
N TYR A 82 -8.52 6.57 -2.06
CA TYR A 82 -8.15 5.61 -3.10
C TYR A 82 -6.83 4.96 -2.74
N TYR A 83 -6.65 3.69 -3.09
CA TYR A 83 -5.42 2.96 -2.83
C TYR A 83 -5.24 1.77 -3.76
N ASP A 84 -3.99 1.30 -3.84
CA ASP A 84 -3.62 0.11 -4.60
C ASP A 84 -2.38 -0.58 -4.05
N ILE A 85 -2.16 -1.80 -4.56
CA ILE A 85 -0.91 -2.54 -4.42
C ILE A 85 -0.16 -2.37 -5.74
N SER A 86 1.11 -1.97 -5.67
CA SER A 86 1.92 -1.76 -6.86
C SER A 86 3.25 -2.51 -6.84
N PHE A 87 3.48 -3.25 -7.93
CA PHE A 87 4.68 -4.02 -8.24
C PHE A 87 5.45 -3.45 -9.43
N VAL A 88 5.07 -2.28 -9.96
CA VAL A 88 5.65 -1.68 -11.17
C VAL A 88 7.18 -1.61 -11.09
N ASP A 89 7.71 -1.28 -9.91
CA ASP A 89 9.15 -1.12 -9.69
C ASP A 89 9.90 -2.44 -9.42
N CYS A 90 9.24 -3.61 -9.37
CA CYS A 90 9.88 -4.89 -9.01
C CYS A 90 9.41 -6.10 -9.80
N ALA A 91 8.27 -6.01 -10.49
CA ALA A 91 7.78 -7.06 -11.36
C ALA A 91 8.50 -7.04 -12.72
N LYS A 92 8.65 -8.22 -13.30
CA LYS A 92 9.06 -8.41 -14.69
C LYS A 92 7.97 -9.23 -15.36
N ASP A 93 7.21 -8.58 -16.25
CA ASP A 93 6.01 -9.14 -16.86
C ASP A 93 5.00 -9.66 -15.81
N LYS A 94 4.87 -10.99 -15.69
CA LYS A 94 3.95 -11.66 -14.75
C LYS A 94 4.64 -12.11 -13.46
N ASP A 95 5.97 -11.96 -13.37
CA ASP A 95 6.77 -12.39 -12.22
C ASP A 95 7.01 -11.22 -11.26
N ALA A 96 6.49 -11.34 -10.04
CA ALA A 96 6.70 -10.40 -8.94
C ALA A 96 7.54 -11.02 -7.79
N SER A 97 8.34 -12.05 -8.06
CA SER A 97 9.21 -12.71 -7.07
C SER A 97 10.23 -11.77 -6.41
N ASN A 98 10.63 -10.69 -7.08
CA ASN A 98 11.50 -9.65 -6.54
C ASN A 98 10.74 -8.64 -5.65
N CYS A 99 9.41 -8.63 -5.69
CA CYS A 99 8.58 -7.74 -4.90
C CYS A 99 8.49 -8.21 -3.45
N PRO A 100 8.98 -7.43 -2.47
CA PRO A 100 8.92 -7.82 -1.06
C PRO A 100 7.49 -8.04 -0.59
N GLY A 101 7.24 -9.19 0.05
CA GLY A 101 5.92 -9.61 0.50
C GLY A 101 5.15 -10.50 -0.49
N HIS A 102 5.37 -10.36 -1.80
CA HIS A 102 4.57 -11.06 -2.84
C HIS A 102 4.59 -12.58 -2.72
N VAL A 103 5.72 -13.19 -2.36
CA VAL A 103 5.86 -14.66 -2.21
C VAL A 103 4.81 -15.28 -1.27
N ALA A 104 4.36 -14.52 -0.26
CA ALA A 104 3.40 -14.95 0.74
C ALA A 104 2.07 -14.17 0.68
N GLY A 105 1.89 -13.38 -0.38
CA GLY A 105 0.68 -12.61 -0.64
C GLY A 105 0.66 -11.28 0.09
N MET A 106 -0.22 -10.41 -0.37
CA MET A 106 -0.39 -9.04 0.12
C MET A 106 -1.85 -8.67 0.18
N GLU A 107 -2.20 -7.81 1.13
CA GLU A 107 -3.58 -7.40 1.34
C GLU A 107 -3.69 -5.97 1.82
N ILE A 108 -4.76 -5.30 1.43
CA ILE A 108 -5.17 -4.01 1.98
C ILE A 108 -6.60 -4.19 2.51
N TYR A 109 -6.84 -3.72 3.73
CA TYR A 109 -8.17 -3.64 4.29
C TYR A 109 -8.27 -2.48 5.27
N SER A 110 -9.50 -2.07 5.59
CA SER A 110 -9.77 -1.17 6.71
C SER A 110 -10.34 -1.94 7.91
N PRO A 111 -9.78 -1.78 9.12
CA PRO A 111 -10.28 -2.43 10.31
C PRO A 111 -11.52 -1.74 10.89
N ASN A 112 -11.70 -0.43 10.61
CA ASN A 112 -12.76 0.40 11.19
C ASN A 112 -13.82 0.83 10.16
N GLU A 113 -13.63 0.56 8.86
CA GLU A 113 -14.54 0.98 7.81
C GLU A 113 -14.85 -0.14 6.80
N LYS A 114 -16.10 -0.62 6.80
CA LYS A 114 -16.54 -1.73 5.94
C LYS A 114 -16.81 -1.33 4.50
N ARG A 115 -16.95 -0.03 4.21
CA ARG A 115 -17.13 0.49 2.85
C ARG A 115 -15.83 0.55 2.05
N CYS A 116 -14.68 0.37 2.71
CA CYS A 116 -13.40 0.20 2.03
C CYS A 116 -13.31 -1.18 1.39
N ASP A 117 -12.98 -1.20 0.11
CA ASP A 117 -12.69 -2.42 -0.64
C ASP A 117 -11.55 -3.21 0.02
N MET A 118 -11.76 -4.50 0.27
CA MET A 118 -10.67 -5.40 0.62
C MET A 118 -9.97 -5.88 -0.65
N VAL A 119 -8.65 -5.76 -0.68
CA VAL A 119 -7.83 -6.16 -1.83
C VAL A 119 -6.87 -7.22 -1.36
N THR A 120 -6.90 -8.40 -1.98
CA THR A 120 -5.96 -9.48 -1.68
C THR A 120 -5.32 -9.97 -2.97
N CYS A 121 -3.99 -9.98 -3.01
CA CYS A 121 -3.19 -10.67 -4.01
C CYS A 121 -2.52 -11.88 -3.36
N LEU A 122 -2.89 -13.09 -3.79
CA LEU A 122 -2.37 -14.33 -3.22
C LEU A 122 -0.87 -14.51 -3.48
N GLY A 123 -0.22 -15.25 -2.59
CA GLY A 123 1.22 -15.51 -2.68
C GLY A 123 1.62 -16.20 -3.97
N ASN A 124 2.74 -15.77 -4.56
CA ASN A 124 3.28 -16.31 -5.82
C ASN A 124 2.27 -16.31 -6.99
N SER A 125 1.21 -15.50 -6.91
CA SER A 125 0.16 -15.47 -7.93
C SER A 125 0.26 -14.21 -8.77
N TYR A 126 0.07 -14.35 -10.08
CA TYR A 126 -0.13 -13.23 -10.98
C TYR A 126 -1.56 -12.69 -10.81
N CYS A 127 -1.67 -11.48 -10.25
CA CYS A 127 -2.94 -10.88 -9.80
C CYS A 127 -3.18 -9.50 -10.43
N PRO A 128 -3.15 -9.35 -11.76
CA PRO A 128 -3.07 -8.03 -12.42
C PRO A 128 -4.33 -7.18 -12.27
N THR A 129 -5.45 -7.76 -11.83
CA THR A 129 -6.67 -7.02 -11.49
C THR A 129 -6.67 -6.55 -10.03
N LYS A 130 -5.72 -7.01 -9.20
CA LYS A 130 -5.60 -6.70 -7.77
C LYS A 130 -4.35 -5.89 -7.42
N ALA A 131 -3.34 -5.90 -8.29
CA ALA A 131 -2.12 -5.13 -8.12
C ALA A 131 -1.58 -4.68 -9.48
N TYR A 132 -0.91 -3.53 -9.50
CA TYR A 132 -0.19 -3.05 -10.67
C TYR A 132 1.06 -3.90 -10.95
N TYR A 133 1.14 -4.53 -12.12
CA TYR A 133 2.38 -5.15 -12.63
C TYR A 133 3.09 -4.26 -13.66
N VAL A 134 2.37 -3.29 -14.21
CA VAL A 134 2.83 -2.27 -15.16
C VAL A 134 2.13 -0.95 -14.81
N ASP A 135 2.74 0.19 -15.11
CA ASP A 135 2.24 1.56 -14.85
C ASP A 135 0.87 1.90 -15.47
N GLN A 136 0.51 1.32 -16.62
CA GLN A 136 -0.73 1.61 -17.35
C GLN A 136 -1.43 0.31 -17.79
N PRO A 137 -1.99 -0.50 -16.86
CA PRO A 137 -2.64 -1.76 -17.15
C PRO A 137 -3.72 -1.67 -18.22
N LYS A 138 -4.51 -0.60 -18.25
CA LYS A 138 -5.53 -0.43 -19.29
C LYS A 138 -4.95 -0.36 -20.70
N GLN A 139 -3.82 0.31 -20.86
CA GLN A 139 -3.18 0.51 -22.16
C GLN A 139 -2.30 -0.69 -22.54
N LYS A 140 -1.55 -1.22 -21.57
CA LYS A 140 -0.55 -2.29 -21.80
C LYS A 140 -1.14 -3.70 -21.77
N LEU A 141 -2.21 -3.91 -21.02
CA LEU A 141 -2.81 -5.24 -20.78
C LEU A 141 -4.31 -5.32 -21.14
N GLY A 142 -4.97 -4.19 -21.42
CA GLY A 142 -6.39 -4.16 -21.74
C GLY A 142 -7.32 -4.46 -20.55
N ILE A 143 -6.83 -4.30 -19.31
CA ILE A 143 -7.59 -4.54 -18.08
C ILE A 143 -7.85 -3.24 -17.30
N PRO A 144 -8.88 -3.16 -16.44
CA PRO A 144 -9.08 -1.99 -15.58
C PRO A 144 -7.87 -1.72 -14.67
N GLU A 145 -7.68 -0.45 -14.36
CA GLU A 145 -6.73 0.02 -13.33
C GLU A 145 -7.08 -0.63 -11.98
N PRO A 146 -6.17 -1.35 -11.30
CA PRO A 146 -6.45 -2.02 -10.03
C PRO A 146 -6.41 -1.04 -8.84
N VAL A 147 -7.16 0.05 -8.96
CA VAL A 147 -7.37 1.07 -7.93
C VAL A 147 -8.67 0.76 -7.18
N TYR A 148 -8.60 0.87 -5.86
CA TYR A 148 -9.67 0.56 -4.94
C TYR A 148 -9.94 1.76 -4.03
N GLY A 149 -11.03 1.74 -3.27
CA GLY A 149 -11.29 2.86 -2.38
C GLY A 149 -12.31 2.61 -1.29
N CYS A 150 -12.59 3.68 -0.54
CA CYS A 150 -13.55 3.67 0.57
C CYS A 150 -14.91 4.25 0.23
N GLY A 151 -15.20 4.48 -1.06
CA GLY A 151 -16.47 5.04 -1.51
C GLY A 151 -16.84 6.31 -0.75
N THR A 152 -17.96 6.29 -0.04
CA THR A 152 -18.48 7.44 0.72
C THR A 152 -18.05 7.48 2.19
N ALA A 153 -17.09 6.67 2.61
CA ALA A 153 -16.65 6.62 4.01
C ALA A 153 -15.95 7.89 4.52
N GLY A 154 -15.47 8.75 3.62
CA GLY A 154 -14.63 9.88 4.00
C GLY A 154 -13.17 9.48 4.19
N THR A 155 -12.46 10.25 5.00
CA THR A 155 -11.00 10.13 5.19
C THR A 155 -10.57 9.63 6.58
N ASP A 156 -11.55 9.26 7.42
CA ASP A 156 -11.31 8.78 8.79
C ASP A 156 -11.02 7.26 8.84
N ALA A 157 -11.09 6.60 7.69
CA ALA A 157 -10.80 5.18 7.56
C ALA A 157 -9.31 4.89 7.80
N ASP A 158 -9.04 3.94 8.68
CA ASP A 158 -7.70 3.37 8.82
C ASP A 158 -7.46 2.39 7.66
N LEU A 159 -6.24 2.31 7.17
CA LEU A 159 -5.81 1.32 6.18
C LEU A 159 -4.70 0.45 6.75
N VAL A 160 -4.78 -0.85 6.52
CA VAL A 160 -3.75 -1.82 6.89
C VAL A 160 -3.23 -2.49 5.63
N PHE A 161 -1.97 -2.23 5.30
CA PHE A 161 -1.22 -2.93 4.26
C PHE A 161 -0.47 -4.11 4.85
N VAL A 162 -0.87 -5.31 4.48
CA VAL A 162 -0.34 -6.57 5.00
C VAL A 162 0.71 -7.14 4.06
N LEU A 163 1.90 -7.38 4.58
CA LEU A 163 2.96 -8.14 3.92
C LEU A 163 2.93 -9.59 4.38
N CYS A 164 3.19 -10.53 3.46
CA CYS A 164 3.17 -11.96 3.73
C CYS A 164 1.82 -12.44 4.31
N GLN A 165 0.74 -12.08 3.62
CA GLN A 165 -0.65 -12.24 4.06
C GLN A 165 -1.01 -13.66 4.52
N ASN A 166 -0.50 -14.69 3.84
CA ASN A 166 -0.79 -16.09 4.15
C ASN A 166 -0.17 -16.57 5.47
N GLN A 167 0.68 -15.76 6.10
CA GLN A 167 1.25 -16.02 7.41
C GLN A 167 0.31 -15.53 8.51
N ARG A 168 0.43 -16.11 9.71
CA ARG A 168 -0.39 -15.75 10.88
C ARG A 168 -0.38 -14.23 11.10
N SER A 169 -1.49 -13.67 11.56
CA SER A 169 -1.55 -12.25 11.95
C SER A 169 -0.52 -11.89 13.02
N VAL A 170 -0.15 -10.60 13.05
CA VAL A 170 0.76 -9.97 14.02
C VAL A 170 0.00 -9.04 14.94
#